data_AF-A0A1X4I1B4-F1
#
_entry.id   AF-A0A1X4I1B4-F1
#
_cell.length_a   1.000
_cell.length_b   1.000
_cell.length_c   1.000
_cell.angle_alpha   90.00
_cell.angle_beta   90.00
_cell.angle_gamma   90.00
#
_symmetry.space_group_name_H-M   'P 1'
#
loop_
_entity.id
_entity.type
_entity.pdbx_description
1 polymer ?
#
loop_
_entity_poly.entity_id
_entity_poly.type
_entity_poly.pdbx_seq_one_letter_code
_entity_poly.pdbx_strand_id
1 'polypeptide(L)'
;MTSEHRDDYQELVDEISELLGAPATLENRDFELIAFGAYDSEGDLDPSALDPVRTRSILTRRSTAAVRAWFEGFGITRATGPVRIPRTPEAGVHRGRVCLPVRHRSVVLGYVWLLDYDPGPSEQQLDAAMRVTARIGALLADEAQHGADLTRELRAVLTAERDWQREMAVAELRTALGGRADGPHTVVCVAPWPSAGPDDAPSVRTVPGATALCTLPWGTGGTSRALEAAGGGLSLALLLRLRSTD
;
A
#
# COMPACT_ATOMS: atom_id res chain seq x y z
N MET A 1 1.33 -7.61 -5.43
CA MET A 1 1.76 -8.49 -4.32
C MET A 1 1.80 -9.92 -4.81
N THR A 2 2.98 -10.54 -4.80
CA THR A 2 3.09 -11.99 -5.04
C THR A 2 2.58 -12.76 -3.82
N SER A 3 2.24 -14.04 -4.01
CA SER A 3 1.79 -14.91 -2.92
C SER A 3 2.82 -14.97 -1.80
N GLU A 4 4.11 -15.08 -2.13
CA GLU A 4 5.21 -15.16 -1.15
C GLU A 4 5.24 -13.95 -0.19
N HIS A 5 5.18 -12.71 -0.71
CA HIS A 5 5.14 -11.53 0.16
C HIS A 5 3.86 -11.46 1.01
N ARG A 6 2.74 -11.99 0.52
CA ARG A 6 1.50 -12.04 1.31
C ARG A 6 1.67 -12.95 2.51
N ASP A 7 2.30 -14.10 2.30
CA ASP A 7 2.52 -15.10 3.35
C ASP A 7 3.52 -14.55 4.38
N ASP A 8 4.60 -13.89 3.95
CA ASP A 8 5.55 -13.21 4.86
C ASP A 8 4.87 -12.14 5.75
N TYR A 9 4.00 -11.31 5.17
CA TYR A 9 3.25 -10.31 5.95
C TYR A 9 2.26 -10.97 6.89
N GLN A 10 1.64 -12.07 6.49
CA GLN A 10 0.68 -12.79 7.32
C GLN A 10 1.37 -13.39 8.54
N GLU A 11 2.49 -14.09 8.36
CA GLU A 11 3.30 -14.65 9.45
C GLU A 11 3.75 -13.58 10.46
N LEU A 12 4.21 -12.43 9.98
CA LEU A 12 4.66 -11.34 10.84
C LEU A 12 3.52 -10.67 11.61
N VAL A 13 2.32 -10.58 11.02
CA VAL A 13 1.17 -9.98 11.70
C VAL A 13 0.56 -10.97 12.70
N ASP A 14 0.56 -12.26 12.40
CA ASP A 14 0.16 -13.31 13.34
C ASP A 14 1.10 -13.32 14.56
N GLU A 15 2.42 -13.22 14.36
CA GLU A 15 3.40 -13.07 15.45
C GLU A 15 3.09 -11.83 16.33
N ILE A 16 2.72 -10.70 15.72
CA ILE A 16 2.31 -9.50 16.47
C ILE A 16 1.03 -9.76 17.27
N SER A 17 0.01 -10.37 16.65
CA SER A 17 -1.26 -10.66 17.32
C SER A 17 -1.06 -11.58 18.53
N GLU A 18 -0.19 -12.59 18.40
CA GLU A 18 0.18 -13.49 19.50
C GLU A 18 0.91 -12.74 20.63
N LEU A 19 1.92 -11.92 20.30
CA LEU A 19 2.65 -11.12 21.29
C LEU A 19 1.74 -10.18 22.08
N LEU A 20 0.77 -9.56 21.40
CA LEU A 20 -0.14 -8.59 21.98
C LEU A 20 -1.34 -9.25 22.69
N GLY A 21 -1.61 -10.52 22.42
CA GLY A 21 -2.81 -11.19 22.91
C GLY A 21 -4.10 -10.58 22.33
N ALA A 22 -4.04 -10.01 21.13
CA ALA A 22 -5.12 -9.24 20.54
C ALA A 22 -5.02 -9.22 19.01
N PRO A 23 -6.15 -9.18 18.27
CA PRO A 23 -6.11 -9.07 16.82
C PRO A 23 -5.45 -7.77 16.34
N ALA A 24 -4.63 -7.87 15.30
CA ALA A 24 -3.91 -6.76 14.69
C ALA A 24 -4.16 -6.66 13.17
N THR A 25 -4.20 -5.44 12.62
CA THR A 25 -4.19 -5.19 11.17
C THR A 25 -2.89 -4.52 10.75
N LEU A 26 -2.30 -4.95 9.63
CA LEU A 26 -1.24 -4.23 8.95
C LEU A 26 -1.85 -3.43 7.79
N GLU A 27 -1.61 -2.12 7.78
CA GLU A 27 -2.07 -1.20 6.75
C GLU A 27 -0.90 -0.42 6.14
N ASN A 28 -1.00 -0.05 4.86
CA ASN A 28 -0.04 0.86 4.23
C ASN A 28 -0.27 2.32 4.67
N ARG A 29 0.56 3.26 4.15
CA ARG A 29 0.44 4.70 4.44
C ARG A 29 -0.91 5.31 4.05
N ASP A 30 -1.61 4.70 3.11
CA ASP A 30 -2.93 5.14 2.62
C ASP A 30 -4.09 4.44 3.35
N PHE A 31 -3.78 3.71 4.42
CA PHE A 31 -4.73 3.00 5.28
C PHE A 31 -5.46 1.89 4.51
N GLU A 32 -4.75 1.25 3.58
CA GLU A 32 -5.20 0.06 2.87
C GLU A 32 -4.68 -1.18 3.58
N LEU A 33 -5.59 -2.13 3.83
CA LEU A 33 -5.28 -3.38 4.52
C LEU A 33 -4.33 -4.26 3.68
N ILE A 34 -3.20 -4.64 4.28
CA ILE A 34 -2.22 -5.57 3.72
C ILE A 34 -2.47 -6.99 4.25
N ALA A 35 -2.52 -7.13 5.58
CA ALA A 35 -2.69 -8.40 6.28
C ALA A 35 -3.47 -8.20 7.59
N PHE A 36 -4.06 -9.28 8.10
CA PHE A 36 -4.84 -9.30 9.34
C PHE A 36 -4.45 -10.53 10.15
N GLY A 37 -3.99 -10.31 11.38
CA GLY A 37 -3.69 -11.39 12.30
C GLY A 37 -4.87 -11.61 13.22
N ALA A 38 -5.43 -12.81 13.17
CA ALA A 38 -6.46 -13.22 14.12
C ALA A 38 -5.82 -13.51 15.49
N TYR A 39 -6.64 -13.45 16.53
CA TYR A 39 -6.25 -13.96 17.85
C TYR A 39 -7.43 -14.76 18.38
N ASP A 40 -7.31 -16.08 18.33
CA ASP A 40 -8.28 -16.99 18.91
C ASP A 40 -7.91 -17.17 20.39
N SER A 41 -8.52 -16.36 21.25
CA SER A 41 -8.58 -16.71 22.66
C SER A 41 -9.53 -17.90 22.79
N GLU A 42 -9.05 -19.08 23.22
CA GLU A 42 -9.92 -20.16 23.66
C GLU A 42 -10.85 -19.64 24.77
N GLY A 43 -12.09 -19.31 24.41
CA GLY A 43 -13.11 -18.79 25.33
C GLY A 43 -13.95 -17.68 24.70
N ASP A 44 -15.14 -18.06 24.22
CA ASP A 44 -16.28 -17.19 23.89
C ASP A 44 -15.97 -15.90 23.09
N LEU A 45 -15.91 -16.04 21.76
CA LEU A 45 -16.07 -14.91 20.85
C LEU A 45 -17.45 -14.28 21.04
N ASP A 46 -17.53 -13.24 21.88
CA ASP A 46 -18.70 -12.37 21.94
C ASP A 46 -18.90 -11.71 20.56
N PRO A 47 -20.02 -11.95 19.86
CA PRO A 47 -20.33 -11.32 18.58
C PRO A 47 -20.34 -9.78 18.66
N SER A 48 -20.48 -9.20 19.85
CA SER A 48 -20.38 -7.76 20.12
C SER A 48 -18.93 -7.22 20.04
N ALA A 49 -17.92 -8.10 20.06
CA ALA A 49 -16.51 -7.73 19.86
C ALA A 49 -16.20 -7.31 18.41
N LEU A 50 -17.10 -7.60 17.46
CA LEU A 50 -17.04 -7.10 16.08
C LEU A 50 -17.74 -5.74 15.99
N ASP A 51 -16.98 -4.66 16.13
CA ASP A 51 -17.47 -3.29 15.89
C ASP A 51 -18.02 -3.19 14.44
N PRO A 52 -19.16 -2.55 14.15
CA PRO A 52 -19.62 -2.22 12.80
C PRO A 52 -18.57 -1.51 11.92
N VAL A 53 -17.60 -0.82 12.51
CA VAL A 53 -16.41 -0.29 11.81
C VAL A 53 -15.50 -1.43 11.32
N ARG A 54 -15.40 -2.57 11.99
CA ARG A 54 -14.71 -3.78 11.49
C ARG A 54 -15.39 -4.32 10.24
N THR A 55 -16.72 -4.43 10.23
CA THR A 55 -17.46 -4.84 9.04
C THR A 55 -17.24 -3.83 7.90
N ARG A 56 -17.33 -2.52 8.17
CA ARG A 56 -17.21 -1.51 7.10
C ARG A 56 -15.76 -1.26 6.64
N SER A 57 -14.75 -1.31 7.52
CA SER A 57 -13.32 -1.13 7.20
C SER A 57 -12.73 -2.35 6.48
N ILE A 58 -13.19 -3.57 6.80
CA ILE A 58 -12.88 -4.79 6.03
C ILE A 58 -13.58 -4.74 4.66
N LEU A 59 -14.78 -4.16 4.58
CA LEU A 59 -15.55 -4.06 3.33
C LEU A 59 -15.11 -2.89 2.41
N THR A 60 -14.57 -1.78 2.93
CA THR A 60 -14.20 -0.61 2.10
C THR A 60 -12.71 -0.52 1.75
N ARG A 61 -11.82 -1.26 2.44
CA ARG A 61 -10.37 -1.40 2.15
C ARG A 61 -9.57 -0.09 1.98
N ARG A 62 -10.12 1.07 2.34
CA ARG A 62 -9.43 2.39 2.34
C ARG A 62 -10.18 3.38 3.24
N SER A 63 -9.44 4.19 4.01
CA SER A 63 -10.00 5.31 4.78
C SER A 63 -10.09 6.58 3.91
N THR A 64 -11.01 7.49 4.22
CA THR A 64 -11.07 8.79 3.52
C THR A 64 -9.86 9.66 3.88
N ALA A 65 -9.51 10.62 3.02
CA ALA A 65 -8.40 11.55 3.29
C ALA A 65 -8.58 12.32 4.61
N ALA A 66 -9.83 12.66 4.97
CA ALA A 66 -10.14 13.33 6.24
C ALA A 66 -9.88 12.43 7.46
N VAL A 67 -10.26 11.15 7.40
CA VAL A 67 -9.99 10.18 8.47
C VAL A 67 -8.49 9.95 8.61
N ARG A 68 -7.77 9.81 7.49
CA ARG A 68 -6.32 9.68 7.49
C ARG A 68 -5.65 10.89 8.14
N ALA A 69 -5.99 12.11 7.71
CA ALA A 69 -5.41 13.33 8.27
C ALA A 69 -5.68 13.46 9.78
N TRP A 70 -6.85 13.00 10.25
CA TRP A 70 -7.17 12.96 11.67
C TRP A 70 -6.25 12.02 12.46
N PHE A 71 -6.07 10.78 11.98
CA PHE A 71 -5.15 9.83 12.61
C PHE A 71 -3.68 10.31 12.56
N GLU A 72 -3.27 10.89 11.44
CA GLU A 72 -1.94 11.51 11.29
C GLU A 72 -1.73 12.68 12.29
N GLY A 73 -2.80 13.36 12.69
CA GLY A 73 -2.81 14.41 13.71
C GLY A 73 -2.33 13.95 15.09
N PHE A 74 -2.45 12.66 15.42
CA PHE A 74 -1.88 12.08 16.65
C PHE A 74 -0.36 11.87 16.58
N GLY A 75 0.28 12.22 15.47
CA GLY A 75 1.73 12.16 15.31
C GLY A 75 2.26 10.79 14.89
N ILE A 76 1.40 9.85 14.49
CA ILE A 76 1.77 8.48 14.07
C ILE A 76 2.79 8.47 12.92
N THR A 77 2.82 9.52 12.08
CA THR A 77 3.78 9.66 10.98
C THR A 77 5.21 9.88 11.47
N ARG A 78 5.39 10.49 12.65
CA ARG A 78 6.68 10.87 13.24
C ARG A 78 7.07 10.00 14.43
N ALA A 79 6.11 9.34 15.07
CA ALA A 79 6.36 8.47 16.21
C ALA A 79 7.34 7.33 15.86
N THR A 80 8.20 7.01 16.82
CA THR A 80 9.19 5.92 16.75
C THR A 80 8.80 4.72 17.63
N GLY A 81 7.69 4.83 18.36
CA GLY A 81 7.15 3.81 19.24
C GLY A 81 5.61 3.82 19.21
N PRO A 82 4.96 3.01 20.05
CA PRO A 82 3.51 2.89 20.10
C PRO A 82 2.83 4.23 20.37
N VAL A 83 1.69 4.47 19.70
CA VAL A 83 0.84 5.64 19.91
C VAL A 83 -0.54 5.18 20.31
N ARG A 84 -0.99 5.55 21.52
CA ARG A 84 -2.36 5.29 21.98
C ARG A 84 -3.27 6.44 21.52
N ILE A 85 -4.37 6.08 20.86
CA ILE A 85 -5.35 7.00 20.31
C ILE A 85 -6.67 6.78 21.05
N PRO A 86 -7.16 7.78 21.78
CA PRO A 86 -8.35 7.63 22.59
C PRO A 86 -9.61 7.45 21.73
N ARG A 87 -10.61 6.77 22.30
CA ARG A 87 -11.97 6.74 21.78
C ARG A 87 -12.47 8.17 21.59
N THR A 88 -12.90 8.50 20.37
CA THR A 88 -13.42 9.83 20.00
C THR A 88 -14.72 9.65 19.20
N PRO A 89 -15.86 9.41 19.86
CA PRO A 89 -17.13 9.09 19.20
C PRO A 89 -17.60 10.17 18.24
N GLU A 90 -17.29 11.44 18.52
CA GLU A 90 -17.63 12.61 17.70
C GLU A 90 -16.91 12.58 16.34
N ALA A 91 -15.77 11.88 16.26
CA ALA A 91 -15.01 11.65 15.03
C ALA A 91 -15.33 10.27 14.39
N GLY A 92 -16.33 9.55 14.89
CA GLY A 92 -16.68 8.19 14.43
C GLY A 92 -15.74 7.09 14.92
N VAL A 93 -14.85 7.39 15.88
CA VAL A 93 -13.93 6.43 16.49
C VAL A 93 -14.54 5.88 17.78
N HIS A 94 -15.30 4.80 17.65
CA HIS A 94 -16.11 4.24 18.74
C HIS A 94 -15.32 3.44 19.77
N ARG A 95 -14.09 3.02 19.44
CA ARG A 95 -13.15 2.33 20.33
C ARG A 95 -11.76 2.98 20.23
N GLY A 96 -11.03 3.01 21.34
CA GLY A 96 -9.63 3.43 21.33
C GLY A 96 -8.79 2.50 20.46
N ARG A 97 -7.61 2.98 20.05
CA ARG A 97 -6.67 2.21 19.23
C ARG A 97 -5.25 2.39 19.71
N VAL A 98 -4.42 1.38 19.49
CA VAL A 98 -2.98 1.54 19.56
C VAL A 98 -2.43 1.40 18.15
N CYS A 99 -1.57 2.35 17.76
CA CYS A 99 -0.86 2.38 16.50
C CYS A 99 0.61 2.03 16.73
N LEU A 100 1.12 1.04 16.03
CA LEU A 100 2.55 0.74 15.96
C LEU A 100 3.05 1.22 14.58
N PRO A 101 3.83 2.31 14.51
CA PRO A 101 4.32 2.82 13.24
C PRO A 101 5.34 1.86 12.64
N VAL A 102 5.06 1.37 11.43
CA VAL A 102 5.97 0.50 10.67
C VAL A 102 6.96 1.39 9.92
N ARG A 103 8.24 1.30 10.24
CA ARG A 103 9.27 2.21 9.73
C ARG A 103 10.46 1.46 9.14
N HIS A 104 11.11 2.10 8.16
CA HIS A 104 12.43 1.72 7.68
C HIS A 104 13.26 2.98 7.43
N ARG A 105 14.49 3.02 7.95
CA ARG A 105 15.42 4.18 7.82
C ARG A 105 14.75 5.53 8.08
N SER A 106 14.02 5.65 9.18
CA SER A 106 13.30 6.86 9.60
C SER A 106 12.11 7.28 8.72
N VAL A 107 11.71 6.48 7.74
CA VAL A 107 10.49 6.70 6.94
C VAL A 107 9.39 5.76 7.42
N VAL A 108 8.20 6.30 7.70
CA VAL A 108 7.00 5.47 7.96
C VAL A 108 6.50 4.90 6.64
N LEU A 109 6.23 3.60 6.62
CA LEU A 109 5.80 2.84 5.44
C LEU A 109 4.42 2.20 5.63
N GLY A 110 3.93 2.16 6.87
CA GLY A 110 2.61 1.64 7.21
C GLY A 110 2.38 1.71 8.70
N TYR A 111 1.32 1.04 9.14
CA TYR A 111 0.87 1.04 10.52
C TYR A 111 0.37 -0.36 10.87
N VAL A 112 0.73 -0.85 12.05
CA VAL A 112 0.00 -1.94 12.68
C VAL A 112 -0.98 -1.36 13.67
N TRP A 113 -2.24 -1.75 13.57
CA TRP A 113 -3.32 -1.28 14.43
C TRP A 113 -3.88 -2.39 15.27
N LEU A 114 -4.21 -2.07 16.51
CA LEU A 114 -5.04 -2.89 17.39
C LEU A 114 -6.10 -2.02 18.06
N LEU A 115 -7.21 -2.64 18.45
CA LEU A 115 -8.17 -1.99 19.34
C LEU A 115 -7.55 -1.89 20.74
N ASP A 116 -7.85 -0.79 21.42
CA ASP A 116 -7.47 -0.60 22.82
C ASP A 116 -8.47 -1.38 23.69
N TYR A 117 -7.99 -2.46 24.31
CA TYR A 117 -8.74 -3.33 25.22
C TYR A 117 -8.43 -2.97 26.67
N ASP A 118 -9.28 -3.40 27.62
CA ASP A 118 -9.02 -3.27 29.06
C ASP A 118 -9.16 -4.64 29.74
N PRO A 119 -8.07 -5.23 30.28
CA PRO A 119 -6.69 -4.74 30.17
C PRO A 119 -6.14 -4.87 28.75
N GLY A 120 -5.36 -3.89 28.31
CA GLY A 120 -4.68 -3.89 27.01
C GLY A 120 -3.26 -4.45 27.09
N PRO A 121 -2.53 -4.52 25.96
CA PRO A 121 -1.15 -4.99 25.95
C PRO A 121 -0.25 -4.13 26.85
N SER A 122 0.62 -4.81 27.59
CA SER A 122 1.66 -4.18 28.40
C SER A 122 2.71 -3.48 27.54
N GLU A 123 3.44 -2.54 28.13
CA GLU A 123 4.55 -1.86 27.44
C GLU A 123 5.62 -2.85 26.94
N GLN A 124 5.88 -3.93 27.69
CA GLN A 124 6.81 -4.99 27.26
C GLN A 124 6.33 -5.72 26.00
N GLN A 125 5.02 -6.01 25.90
CA GLN A 125 4.43 -6.63 24.71
C GLN A 125 4.47 -5.67 23.52
N LEU A 126 4.19 -4.39 23.75
CA LEU A 126 4.29 -3.36 22.72
C LEU A 126 5.73 -3.20 22.19
N ASP A 127 6.72 -3.17 23.09
CA ASP A 127 8.15 -3.15 22.72
C ASP A 127 8.56 -4.40 21.92
N ALA A 128 7.99 -5.56 22.26
CA ALA A 128 8.20 -6.78 21.49
C ALA A 128 7.60 -6.69 20.08
N ALA A 129 6.35 -6.26 19.98
CA ALA A 129 5.68 -6.06 18.70
C ALA A 129 6.41 -5.02 17.83
N MET A 130 6.95 -3.95 18.41
CA MET A 130 7.74 -2.95 17.68
C MET A 130 8.96 -3.57 16.98
N ARG A 131 9.60 -4.61 17.54
CA ARG A 131 10.71 -5.32 16.86
C ARG A 131 10.22 -6.06 15.61
N VAL A 132 9.01 -6.63 15.65
CA VAL A 132 8.39 -7.28 14.48
C VAL A 132 8.03 -6.23 13.43
N THR A 133 7.51 -5.06 13.83
CA THR A 133 7.24 -3.96 12.88
C THR A 133 8.48 -3.50 12.11
N ALA A 134 9.69 -3.60 12.67
CA ALA A 134 10.92 -3.29 11.95
C ALA A 134 11.19 -4.27 10.79
N ARG A 135 10.86 -5.56 10.96
CA ARG A 135 10.96 -6.59 9.91
C ARG A 135 9.94 -6.31 8.80
N ILE A 136 8.70 -6.00 9.17
CA ILE A 136 7.65 -5.58 8.22
C ILE A 136 8.12 -4.33 7.45
N GLY A 137 8.73 -3.37 8.13
CA GLY A 137 9.27 -2.16 7.51
C GLY A 137 10.34 -2.45 6.46
N ALA A 138 11.23 -3.41 6.70
CA ALA A 138 12.23 -3.83 5.71
C ALA A 138 11.58 -4.43 4.46
N LEU A 139 10.57 -5.31 4.63
CA LEU A 139 9.82 -5.89 3.50
C LEU A 139 9.07 -4.84 2.68
N LEU A 140 8.36 -3.92 3.36
CA LEU A 140 7.66 -2.83 2.67
C LEU A 140 8.62 -1.91 1.91
N ALA A 141 9.81 -1.66 2.46
CA ALA A 141 10.83 -0.85 1.81
C ALA A 141 11.39 -1.52 0.57
N ASP A 142 11.68 -2.82 0.66
CA ASP A 142 12.16 -3.63 -0.46
C ASP A 142 11.11 -3.69 -1.58
N GLU A 143 9.85 -3.92 -1.25
CA GLU A 143 8.77 -3.96 -2.24
C GLU A 143 8.55 -2.58 -2.89
N ALA A 144 8.65 -1.48 -2.12
CA ALA A 144 8.57 -0.13 -2.66
C ALA A 144 9.72 0.19 -3.62
N GLN A 145 10.94 -0.24 -3.29
CA GLN A 145 12.12 -0.06 -4.14
C GLN A 145 11.97 -0.84 -5.45
N HIS A 146 11.61 -2.12 -5.38
CA HIS A 146 11.35 -2.95 -6.57
C HIS A 146 10.25 -2.35 -7.45
N GLY A 147 9.17 -1.83 -6.85
CA GLY A 147 8.09 -1.16 -7.58
C GLY A 147 8.56 0.13 -8.27
N ALA A 148 9.42 0.91 -7.62
CA ALA A 148 10.00 2.12 -8.20
C ALA A 148 10.93 1.80 -9.39
N ASP A 149 11.74 0.74 -9.27
CA ASP A 149 12.60 0.27 -10.36
C ASP A 149 11.77 -0.20 -11.56
N LEU A 150 10.73 -1.01 -11.35
CA LEU A 150 9.82 -1.43 -12.41
C LEU A 150 9.09 -0.24 -13.07
N THR A 151 8.69 0.75 -12.28
CA THR A 151 8.07 1.99 -12.77
C THR A 151 9.02 2.78 -13.68
N ARG A 152 10.30 2.86 -13.29
CA ARG A 152 11.36 3.51 -14.05
C ARG A 152 11.62 2.78 -15.38
N GLU A 153 11.73 1.45 -15.36
CA GLU A 153 11.95 0.67 -16.59
C GLU A 153 10.75 0.72 -17.54
N LEU A 154 9.51 0.64 -17.01
CA LEU A 154 8.31 0.80 -17.82
C LEU A 154 8.30 2.16 -18.52
N ARG A 155 8.61 3.23 -17.79
CA ARG A 155 8.70 4.57 -18.37
C ARG A 155 9.74 4.61 -19.49
N ALA A 156 10.93 4.05 -19.26
CA ALA A 156 12.00 4.02 -20.26
C ALA A 156 11.55 3.33 -21.56
N VAL A 157 10.87 2.19 -21.47
CA VAL A 157 10.30 1.47 -22.62
C VAL A 157 9.30 2.32 -23.40
N LEU A 158 8.45 3.08 -22.70
CA LEU A 158 7.39 3.89 -23.31
C LEU A 158 7.90 5.21 -23.90
N THR A 159 9.05 5.70 -23.47
CA THR A 159 9.66 6.95 -23.96
C THR A 159 10.82 6.75 -24.92
N ALA A 160 11.39 5.55 -25.03
CA ALA A 160 12.50 5.27 -25.94
C ALA A 160 12.09 5.44 -27.42
N GLU A 161 13.03 5.91 -28.24
CA GLU A 161 12.87 5.95 -29.68
C GLU A 161 12.76 4.54 -30.27
N ARG A 162 12.13 4.39 -31.44
CA ARG A 162 11.84 3.08 -32.04
C ARG A 162 13.07 2.46 -32.72
N ASP A 163 14.13 2.26 -31.95
CA ASP A 163 15.39 1.68 -32.38
C ASP A 163 15.98 0.75 -31.30
N TRP A 164 17.30 0.54 -31.32
CA TRP A 164 18.04 -0.26 -30.35
C TRP A 164 17.83 0.20 -28.90
N GLN A 165 17.51 1.48 -28.65
CA GLN A 165 17.24 1.99 -27.30
C GLN A 165 16.00 1.35 -26.71
N ARG A 166 14.96 1.12 -27.53
CA ARG A 166 13.73 0.45 -27.08
C ARG A 166 13.97 -1.03 -26.81
N GLU A 167 14.80 -1.69 -27.62
CA GLU A 167 15.18 -3.09 -27.37
C GLU A 167 15.94 -3.24 -26.05
N MET A 168 16.87 -2.32 -25.77
CA MET A 168 17.60 -2.26 -24.50
C MET A 168 16.66 -2.02 -23.31
N ALA A 169 15.77 -1.02 -23.40
CA ALA A 169 14.82 -0.73 -22.33
C ALA A 169 13.87 -1.92 -22.06
N VAL A 170 13.46 -2.66 -23.10
CA VAL A 170 12.65 -3.87 -22.94
C VAL A 170 13.45 -4.98 -22.25
N ALA A 171 14.74 -5.13 -22.55
CA ALA A 171 15.61 -6.09 -21.87
C ALA A 171 15.76 -5.76 -20.37
N GLU A 172 15.98 -4.48 -20.03
CA GLU A 172 16.06 -4.03 -18.63
C GLU A 172 14.74 -4.24 -17.87
N LEU A 173 13.60 -3.89 -18.48
CA LEU A 173 12.29 -4.17 -17.90
C LEU A 173 12.07 -5.66 -17.65
N ARG A 174 12.49 -6.53 -18.59
CA ARG A 174 12.40 -7.99 -18.41
C ARG A 174 13.28 -8.47 -17.25
N THR A 175 14.51 -7.96 -17.15
CA THR A 175 15.41 -8.27 -16.03
C THR A 175 14.79 -7.86 -14.70
N ALA A 176 14.25 -6.64 -14.61
CA ALA A 176 13.60 -6.14 -13.40
C ALA A 176 12.34 -6.93 -13.01
N LEU A 177 11.59 -7.45 -14.00
CA LEU A 177 10.44 -8.33 -13.77
C LEU A 177 10.85 -9.71 -13.24
N GLY A 178 12.07 -10.17 -13.53
CA GLY A 178 12.54 -11.51 -13.17
C GLY A 178 11.60 -12.60 -13.72
N GLY A 179 11.32 -13.63 -12.93
CA GLY A 179 10.36 -14.69 -13.31
C GLY A 179 8.92 -14.20 -13.55
N ARG A 180 8.60 -12.94 -13.20
CA ARG A 180 7.30 -12.34 -13.53
C ARG A 180 7.22 -11.92 -14.98
N ALA A 181 8.34 -11.85 -15.71
CA ALA A 181 8.37 -11.54 -17.14
C ALA A 181 7.70 -12.64 -17.98
N ASP A 182 7.59 -13.85 -17.43
CA ASP A 182 7.02 -14.99 -18.12
C ASP A 182 5.49 -14.87 -18.26
N GLY A 183 5.05 -15.05 -19.50
CA GLY A 183 3.65 -14.99 -19.89
C GLY A 183 3.21 -13.63 -20.46
N PRO A 184 1.95 -13.56 -20.93
CA PRO A 184 1.46 -12.39 -21.64
C PRO A 184 1.29 -11.18 -20.71
N HIS A 185 1.84 -10.05 -21.14
CA HIS A 185 1.64 -8.74 -20.52
C HIS A 185 0.90 -7.83 -21.48
N THR A 186 0.07 -6.94 -20.94
CA THR A 186 -0.56 -5.86 -21.70
C THR A 186 -0.23 -4.53 -21.07
N VAL A 187 -0.11 -3.49 -21.89
CA VAL A 187 -0.01 -2.11 -21.42
C VAL A 187 -1.33 -1.41 -21.66
N VAL A 188 -1.92 -0.88 -20.60
CA VAL A 188 -3.15 -0.07 -20.67
C VAL A 188 -2.78 1.39 -20.45
N CYS A 189 -3.19 2.26 -21.38
CA CYS A 189 -2.98 3.70 -21.27
C CYS A 189 -4.32 4.40 -21.10
N VAL A 190 -4.45 5.20 -20.05
CA VAL A 190 -5.62 6.04 -19.77
C VAL A 190 -5.26 7.50 -20.04
N ALA A 191 -5.99 8.14 -20.94
CA ALA A 191 -5.77 9.54 -21.28
C ALA A 191 -7.07 10.26 -21.71
N PRO A 192 -7.26 11.54 -21.31
CA PRO A 192 -6.40 12.29 -20.40
C PRO A 192 -6.51 11.76 -18.96
N TRP A 193 -5.37 11.69 -18.26
CA TRP A 193 -5.33 11.43 -16.83
C TRP A 193 -5.61 12.75 -16.09
N PRO A 194 -6.65 12.81 -15.24
CA PRO A 194 -7.19 14.08 -14.76
C PRO A 194 -6.36 14.76 -13.68
N SER A 195 -5.37 14.08 -13.09
CA SER A 195 -4.53 14.65 -12.03
C SER A 195 -3.10 14.94 -12.50
N ALA A 196 -2.57 16.09 -12.06
CA ALA A 196 -1.17 16.49 -12.19
C ALA A 196 -0.27 15.96 -11.05
N GLY A 197 -0.84 15.39 -9.98
CA GLY A 197 -0.11 14.89 -8.81
C GLY A 197 0.26 13.41 -8.94
N PRO A 198 1.53 13.01 -8.73
CA PRO A 198 1.93 11.60 -8.73
C PRO A 198 1.23 10.78 -7.62
N ASP A 199 0.82 11.43 -6.53
CA ASP A 199 0.10 10.80 -5.41
C ASP A 199 -1.38 10.48 -5.70
N ASP A 200 -1.95 11.02 -6.78
CA ASP A 200 -3.33 10.74 -7.19
C ASP A 200 -3.43 9.51 -8.10
N ALA A 201 -2.30 8.98 -8.56
CA ALA A 201 -2.26 7.69 -9.25
C ALA A 201 -2.66 6.57 -8.26
N PRO A 202 -3.44 5.57 -8.70
CA PRO A 202 -3.75 4.44 -7.84
C PRO A 202 -2.46 3.72 -7.46
N SER A 203 -2.35 3.23 -6.22
CA SER A 203 -1.29 2.31 -5.86
C SER A 203 -1.35 1.07 -6.77
N VAL A 204 -0.20 0.59 -7.26
CA VAL A 204 -0.09 -0.66 -8.05
C VAL A 204 -0.81 -1.82 -7.36
N ARG A 205 -0.84 -1.85 -6.02
CA ARG A 205 -1.52 -2.88 -5.22
C ARG A 205 -3.03 -2.89 -5.38
N THR A 206 -3.64 -1.76 -5.76
CA THR A 206 -5.09 -1.63 -5.88
C THR A 206 -5.63 -2.06 -7.24
N VAL A 207 -4.76 -2.21 -8.23
CA VAL A 207 -5.13 -2.62 -9.59
C VAL A 207 -4.81 -4.11 -9.78
N PRO A 208 -5.81 -5.00 -9.91
CA PRO A 208 -5.57 -6.41 -10.12
C PRO A 208 -4.69 -6.69 -11.34
N GLY A 209 -3.62 -7.46 -11.14
CA GLY A 209 -2.68 -7.83 -12.18
C GLY A 209 -1.69 -6.72 -12.56
N ALA A 210 -1.75 -5.53 -11.96
CA ALA A 210 -0.75 -4.50 -12.21
C ALA A 210 0.60 -4.87 -11.59
N THR A 211 1.64 -4.67 -12.39
CA THR A 211 3.03 -4.93 -12.02
C THR A 211 3.83 -3.63 -11.95
N ALA A 212 3.50 -2.65 -12.78
CA ALA A 212 4.10 -1.33 -12.78
C ALA A 212 3.10 -0.29 -13.33
N LEU A 213 3.27 0.97 -12.93
CA LEU A 213 2.52 2.08 -13.52
C LEU A 213 3.42 3.31 -13.62
N CYS A 214 3.18 4.19 -14.59
CA CYS A 214 3.84 5.48 -14.66
C CYS A 214 2.93 6.53 -15.33
N THR A 215 3.11 7.80 -14.97
CA THR A 215 2.46 8.92 -15.66
C THR A 215 3.36 9.48 -16.75
N LEU A 216 2.86 9.64 -17.96
CA LEU A 216 3.60 10.19 -19.09
C LEU A 216 2.97 11.52 -19.54
N PRO A 217 3.75 12.44 -20.12
CA PRO A 217 3.17 13.60 -20.80
C PRO A 217 2.17 13.15 -21.87
N TRP A 218 1.02 13.83 -21.94
CA TRP A 218 -0.04 13.60 -22.92
C TRP A 218 -0.38 14.91 -23.63
N GLY A 219 -0.06 14.98 -24.92
CA GLY A 219 -0.26 16.17 -25.75
C GLY A 219 -0.47 15.81 -27.22
N THR A 220 -1.31 16.58 -27.90
CA THR A 220 -1.82 16.34 -29.26
C THR A 220 -0.72 16.49 -30.31
N GLY A 221 0.01 15.41 -30.59
CA GLY A 221 0.93 15.30 -31.73
C GLY A 221 0.23 15.25 -33.09
N GLY A 222 -0.75 16.13 -33.34
CA GLY A 222 -1.51 16.23 -34.59
C GLY A 222 -2.14 17.62 -34.76
N THR A 223 -1.43 18.52 -35.45
CA THR A 223 -1.90 19.71 -36.18
C THR A 223 -3.20 20.38 -35.71
N SER A 224 -3.20 21.09 -34.58
CA SER A 224 -4.17 22.18 -34.38
C SER A 224 -3.62 23.26 -33.44
N ARG A 225 -3.35 24.44 -34.02
CA ARG A 225 -2.82 25.65 -33.34
C ARG A 225 -3.83 26.34 -32.39
N ALA A 226 -4.94 25.68 -32.05
CA ALA A 226 -6.05 26.30 -31.32
C ALA A 226 -6.08 26.01 -29.81
N LEU A 227 -5.13 25.23 -29.25
CA LEU A 227 -5.16 24.81 -27.84
C LEU A 227 -3.84 25.01 -27.06
N GLU A 228 -2.95 25.89 -27.52
CA GLU A 228 -1.65 26.14 -26.87
C GLU A 228 -1.73 26.88 -25.51
N ALA A 229 -2.94 27.19 -25.03
CA ALA A 229 -3.16 27.89 -23.76
C ALA A 229 -3.49 26.98 -22.56
N ALA A 230 -3.67 25.67 -22.76
CA ALA A 230 -3.92 24.72 -21.68
C ALA A 230 -2.68 23.83 -21.49
N GLY A 231 -2.05 23.90 -20.32
CA GLY A 231 -0.86 23.10 -19.98
C GLY A 231 -1.04 21.62 -20.35
N GLY A 232 0.02 21.00 -20.86
CA GLY A 232 -0.01 19.62 -21.38
C GLY A 232 -0.66 18.65 -20.40
N GLY A 233 -1.54 17.78 -20.90
CA GLY A 233 -2.18 16.76 -20.09
C GLY A 233 -1.20 15.65 -19.67
N LEU A 234 -1.67 14.73 -18.83
CA LEU A 234 -0.95 13.50 -18.51
C LEU A 234 -1.70 12.28 -19.07
N SER A 235 -1.00 11.17 -19.25
CA SER A 235 -1.57 9.84 -19.41
C SER A 235 -1.04 8.93 -18.32
N LEU A 236 -1.85 7.97 -17.89
CA LEU A 236 -1.43 6.92 -16.96
C LEU A 236 -1.23 5.63 -17.76
N ALA A 237 -0.03 5.08 -17.73
CA ALA A 237 0.29 3.78 -18.30
C ALA A 237 0.40 2.73 -17.18
N LEU A 238 -0.26 1.58 -17.37
CA LEU A 238 -0.20 0.44 -16.47
C LEU A 238 0.31 -0.79 -17.23
N LEU A 239 1.31 -1.46 -16.69
CA LEU A 239 1.72 -2.78 -17.14
C LEU A 239 0.96 -3.84 -16.35
N LEU A 240 0.10 -4.59 -17.03
CA LEU A 240 -0.72 -5.65 -16.44
C LEU A 240 -0.23 -7.03 -16.90
N ARG A 241 -0.06 -7.94 -15.96
CA ARG A 241 0.11 -9.37 -16.27
C ARG A 241 -1.26 -10.00 -16.51
N LEU A 242 -1.44 -10.58 -17.68
CA LEU A 242 -2.67 -11.33 -17.99
C LEU A 242 -2.59 -12.70 -17.33
N ARG A 243 -3.72 -13.17 -16.79
CA ARG A 243 -3.82 -14.56 -16.30
C ARG A 243 -3.82 -15.48 -17.52
N SER A 244 -2.95 -16.49 -17.54
CA SER A 244 -3.11 -17.59 -18.49
C SER A 244 -4.39 -18.35 -18.13
N THR A 245 -5.18 -18.73 -19.13
CA THR A 245 -6.41 -19.52 -18.95
C THR A 245 -6.15 -21.03 -18.98
N ASP A 246 -4.91 -21.45 -18.75
CA ASP A 246 -4.53 -22.87 -18.75
C ASP A 246 -5.15 -23.65 -17.59
#